data_AF-A0A953RZZ7-F1
#
_entry.id   AF-A0A953RZZ7-F1
#
_cell.length_a   1.000
_cell.length_b   1.000
_cell.length_c   1.000
_cell.angle_alpha   90.00
_cell.angle_beta   90.00
_cell.angle_gamma   90.00
#
_symmetry.space_group_name_H-M   'P 1'
#
loop_
_entity.id
_entity.type
_entity.pdbx_description
1 polymer ?
#
loop_
_entity_poly.entity_id
_entity_poly.type
_entity_poly.pdbx_seq_one_letter_code
_entity_poly.pdbx_strand_id
1 'polypeptide(L)'
;MSLSAAENLKVELGKYYKIHEFAKLAGVTVKALHHYDRLELLQPGRTEAGYRVYCDRDLETLEQIVALKFLGIPLKQIGVILKRAAQLPDALRLQRRALEDKHALLGRAIRAIQAAEQSLESGRPADTAILKKIIEVINMQNDMQDGIAVMKKYYSDEAWERHRSYYEDGPSPEWRQLYRDTEALLGSDPGGAPAQALVERWFELSRRAYTGDPEVQTDSPTAWMDREHWPPVMKQRMAEFKVEEATAFIKMAALSSRKQYFSEEAWAKLVKLRENESDHSRMWQARVDLFADIEKALLRDPAGEIAQALVDRWRAQLDEASGGDPEIKTALLRGWINRRHWPPSVRWRVEALHMMSFERFERCADFLDRAVAFNTPEITRESAQMTGVETVLAEFDQEMANARKMLEGVPGEKLAWKPHEKSFPLGKLANHVAAMPVGIAFVITGQGGKPSEAATISELLEAFDKRVATAREALAGTSEDHLAGTIMVSPGVTKTRGAALKWFMNHLIHHRGQLSVYLRLLDVGVPGMYGSSADEKS
;
A
#
# COMPACT_ATOMS: atom_id res chain seq x y z
N MET A 1 61.71 -34.26 -54.19
CA MET A 1 60.73 -34.56 -53.12
C MET A 1 61.45 -34.38 -51.79
N SER A 2 61.90 -33.15 -51.53
CA SER A 2 61.32 -32.13 -50.64
C SER A 2 61.27 -32.55 -49.16
N LEU A 3 62.05 -31.80 -48.39
CA LEU A 3 62.20 -31.79 -46.92
C LEU A 3 60.89 -31.60 -46.11
N SER A 4 59.71 -31.64 -46.72
CA SER A 4 58.46 -31.21 -46.07
C SER A 4 57.74 -32.28 -45.24
N ALA A 5 58.12 -33.56 -45.28
CA ALA A 5 57.42 -34.59 -44.49
C ALA A 5 57.96 -34.75 -43.06
N ALA A 6 59.28 -34.60 -42.87
CA ALA A 6 59.91 -34.69 -41.54
C ALA A 6 59.81 -33.39 -40.73
N GLU A 7 59.71 -32.24 -41.42
CA GLU A 7 59.42 -30.95 -40.77
C GLU A 7 57.93 -30.82 -40.44
N ASN A 8 57.01 -31.31 -41.28
CA ASN A 8 55.58 -31.31 -40.95
C ASN A 8 55.21 -32.28 -39.82
N LEU A 9 55.99 -33.35 -39.57
CA LEU A 9 55.80 -34.19 -38.38
C LEU A 9 56.28 -33.54 -37.08
N LYS A 10 57.18 -32.54 -37.15
CA LYS A 10 57.58 -31.71 -36.00
C LYS A 10 56.57 -30.61 -35.68
N VAL A 11 55.70 -30.26 -36.63
CA VAL A 11 54.68 -29.21 -36.45
C VAL A 11 53.46 -29.70 -35.64
N GLU A 12 53.24 -31.01 -35.52
CA GLU A 12 52.15 -31.59 -34.69
C GLU A 12 52.58 -32.14 -33.33
N LEU A 13 53.88 -32.23 -33.03
CA LEU A 13 54.39 -32.61 -31.72
C LEU A 13 54.80 -31.34 -30.97
N GLY A 14 53.85 -30.74 -30.25
CA GLY A 14 54.10 -29.59 -29.36
C GLY A 14 55.33 -29.82 -28.48
N LYS A 15 56.05 -28.76 -28.12
CA LYS A 15 57.32 -28.89 -27.42
C LYS A 15 57.06 -29.46 -26.02
N TYR A 16 57.77 -30.54 -25.69
CA TYR A 16 57.62 -31.23 -24.41
C TYR A 16 58.76 -30.87 -23.46
N TYR A 17 58.43 -30.55 -22.22
CA TYR A 17 59.35 -30.10 -21.19
C TYR A 17 59.34 -31.06 -20.00
N LYS A 18 60.53 -31.38 -19.48
CA LYS A 18 60.65 -32.08 -18.19
C LYS A 18 60.31 -31.11 -17.05
N ILE A 19 59.87 -31.63 -15.91
CA ILE A 19 59.37 -30.81 -14.79
C ILE A 19 60.30 -29.66 -14.34
N HIS A 20 61.62 -29.86 -14.34
CA HIS A 20 62.58 -28.82 -13.96
C HIS A 20 62.72 -27.73 -15.02
N GLU A 21 62.69 -28.13 -16.29
CA GLU A 21 62.74 -27.22 -17.44
C GLU A 21 61.46 -26.40 -17.51
N PHE A 22 60.32 -27.05 -17.33
CA PHE A 22 59.00 -26.42 -17.28
C PHE A 22 58.84 -25.45 -16.10
N ALA A 23 59.30 -25.85 -14.90
CA ALA A 23 59.33 -24.99 -13.72
C ALA A 23 60.15 -23.71 -13.96
N LYS A 24 61.32 -23.84 -14.59
CA LYS A 24 62.18 -22.70 -14.92
C LYS A 24 61.55 -21.79 -15.98
N LEU A 25 60.94 -22.39 -17.02
CA LEU A 25 60.27 -21.65 -18.09
C LEU A 25 59.09 -20.83 -17.55
N ALA A 26 58.29 -21.43 -16.66
CA ALA A 26 57.07 -20.83 -16.13
C ALA A 26 57.28 -19.99 -14.85
N GLY A 27 58.53 -19.87 -14.35
CA GLY A 27 58.83 -19.09 -13.15
C GLY A 27 58.19 -19.62 -11.85
N VAL A 28 57.90 -20.92 -11.78
CA VAL A 28 57.29 -21.56 -10.59
C VAL A 28 58.21 -22.62 -10.00
N THR A 29 57.99 -23.00 -8.73
CA THR A 29 58.76 -24.08 -8.11
C THR A 29 58.26 -25.46 -8.55
N VAL A 30 59.16 -26.44 -8.62
CA VAL A 30 58.79 -27.86 -8.84
C VAL A 30 57.78 -28.35 -7.79
N LYS A 31 57.89 -27.86 -6.55
CA LYS A 31 56.94 -28.14 -5.46
C LYS A 31 55.52 -27.65 -5.79
N ALA A 32 55.39 -26.49 -6.44
CA ALA A 32 54.10 -25.96 -6.88
C ALA A 32 53.50 -26.81 -8.00
N LEU A 33 54.29 -27.24 -8.98
CA LEU A 33 53.83 -28.14 -10.06
C LEU A 33 53.33 -29.48 -9.51
N HIS A 34 54.06 -30.10 -8.58
CA HIS A 34 53.59 -31.30 -7.88
C HIS A 34 52.31 -31.07 -7.07
N HIS A 35 52.14 -29.86 -6.52
CA HIS A 35 50.94 -29.52 -5.78
C HIS A 35 49.73 -29.36 -6.72
N TYR A 36 49.90 -28.72 -7.87
CA TYR A 36 48.83 -28.54 -8.86
C TYR A 36 48.41 -29.86 -9.50
N ASP A 37 49.36 -30.75 -9.78
CA ASP A 37 49.07 -32.12 -10.24
C ASP A 37 48.25 -32.90 -9.20
N ARG A 38 48.64 -32.86 -7.91
CA ARG A 38 47.85 -33.50 -6.83
C ARG A 38 46.44 -32.94 -6.67
N LEU A 39 46.23 -31.68 -7.02
CA LEU A 39 44.93 -31.02 -6.98
C LEU A 39 44.17 -31.15 -8.31
N GLU A 40 44.72 -31.89 -9.27
CA GLU A 40 44.17 -32.06 -10.63
C GLU A 40 43.95 -30.72 -11.36
N LEU A 41 44.72 -29.69 -11.01
CA LEU A 41 44.67 -28.37 -11.63
C LEU A 41 45.52 -28.29 -12.90
N LEU A 42 46.63 -29.03 -12.92
CA LEU A 42 47.55 -29.11 -14.05
C LEU A 42 48.02 -30.56 -14.18
N GLN A 43 47.51 -31.27 -15.18
CA GLN A 43 47.70 -32.71 -15.35
C GLN A 43 48.72 -33.01 -16.45
N PRO A 44 50.00 -33.25 -16.10
CA PRO A 44 51.02 -33.57 -17.11
C PRO A 44 50.81 -34.96 -17.71
N GLY A 45 51.29 -35.13 -18.95
CA GLY A 45 51.55 -36.44 -19.52
C GLY A 45 52.65 -37.18 -18.75
N ARG A 46 52.77 -38.49 -18.99
CA ARG A 46 53.84 -39.32 -18.40
C ARG A 46 54.61 -40.08 -19.46
N THR A 47 55.93 -40.21 -19.28
CA THR A 47 56.75 -41.11 -20.09
C THR A 47 56.48 -42.57 -19.74
N GLU A 48 56.96 -43.51 -20.55
CA GLU A 48 56.92 -44.96 -20.24
C GLU A 48 57.58 -45.30 -18.89
N ALA A 49 58.61 -44.56 -18.51
CA ALA A 49 59.28 -44.69 -17.21
C ALA A 49 58.55 -43.96 -16.05
N GLY A 50 57.36 -43.38 -16.30
CA GLY A 50 56.51 -42.77 -15.29
C GLY A 50 56.82 -41.31 -14.92
N TYR A 51 57.77 -40.66 -15.61
CA TYR A 51 58.14 -39.26 -15.35
C TYR A 51 57.13 -38.28 -15.95
N ARG A 52 56.85 -37.17 -15.26
CA ARG A 52 55.97 -36.09 -15.73
C ARG A 52 56.59 -35.33 -16.90
N VAL A 53 55.77 -35.08 -17.92
CA VAL A 53 56.12 -34.32 -19.12
C VAL A 53 55.01 -33.31 -19.38
N TYR A 54 55.40 -32.06 -19.61
CA TYR A 54 54.49 -30.94 -19.86
C TYR A 54 54.61 -30.50 -21.32
N CYS A 55 53.55 -29.96 -21.89
CA CYS A 55 53.52 -29.39 -23.24
C CYS A 55 53.23 -27.89 -23.19
N ASP A 56 53.24 -27.22 -24.35
CA ASP A 56 52.92 -25.79 -24.42
C ASP A 56 51.49 -25.46 -23.92
N ARG A 57 50.50 -26.36 -24.06
CA ARG A 57 49.14 -26.15 -23.50
C ARG A 57 49.11 -26.17 -21.96
N ASP A 58 50.03 -26.92 -21.35
CA ASP A 58 50.18 -26.92 -19.89
C ASP A 58 50.70 -25.56 -19.41
N LEU A 59 51.46 -24.84 -20.24
CA LEU A 59 51.95 -23.51 -19.93
C LEU A 59 50.78 -22.51 -19.88
N GLU A 60 49.89 -22.54 -20.88
CA GLU A 60 48.68 -21.70 -20.90
C GLU A 60 47.80 -21.94 -19.66
N THR A 61 47.61 -23.21 -19.29
CA THR A 61 46.83 -23.58 -18.09
C THR A 61 47.52 -23.10 -16.82
N LEU A 62 48.85 -23.22 -16.74
CA LEU A 62 49.63 -22.74 -15.61
C LEU A 62 49.60 -21.22 -15.47
N GLU A 63 49.68 -20.47 -16.57
CA GLU A 63 49.54 -19.02 -16.58
C GLU A 63 48.18 -18.59 -16.02
N GLN A 64 47.10 -19.27 -16.40
CA GLN A 64 45.76 -19.02 -15.84
C GLN A 64 45.70 -19.33 -14.33
N ILE A 65 46.27 -20.44 -13.88
CA ILE A 65 46.35 -20.77 -12.45
C ILE A 65 47.10 -19.70 -11.68
N VAL A 66 48.25 -19.25 -12.19
CA VAL A 66 49.08 -18.23 -11.56
C VAL A 66 48.34 -16.88 -11.52
N ALA A 67 47.70 -16.47 -12.61
CA ALA A 67 46.92 -15.24 -12.66
C ALA A 67 45.74 -15.25 -11.67
N LEU A 68 44.94 -16.32 -11.64
CA LEU A 68 43.80 -16.44 -10.72
C LEU A 68 44.24 -16.51 -9.26
N LYS A 69 45.36 -17.20 -8.99
CA LYS A 69 45.96 -17.25 -7.66
C LYS A 69 46.48 -15.87 -7.24
N PHE A 70 47.11 -15.12 -8.15
CA PHE A 70 47.57 -13.76 -7.90
C PHE A 70 46.40 -12.83 -7.57
N LEU A 71 45.25 -13.00 -8.23
CA LEU A 71 44.01 -12.30 -7.91
C LEU A 71 43.41 -12.72 -6.56
N GLY A 72 43.96 -13.72 -5.87
CA GLY A 72 43.54 -14.16 -4.54
C GLY A 72 42.48 -15.27 -4.54
N ILE A 73 42.22 -15.91 -5.68
CA ILE A 73 41.25 -17.01 -5.78
C ILE A 73 41.88 -18.30 -5.21
N PRO A 74 41.20 -19.02 -4.29
CA PRO A 74 41.73 -20.26 -3.73
C PRO A 74 41.90 -21.36 -4.78
N LEU A 75 42.96 -22.18 -4.66
CA LEU A 75 43.28 -23.26 -5.60
C LEU A 75 42.12 -24.23 -5.89
N LYS A 76 41.29 -24.54 -4.88
CA LYS A 76 40.09 -25.39 -5.06
C LYS A 76 39.05 -24.75 -6.01
N GLN A 77 38.84 -23.43 -5.88
CA GLN A 77 37.90 -22.70 -6.75
C GLN A 77 38.46 -22.51 -8.16
N ILE A 78 39.78 -22.30 -8.29
CA ILE A 78 40.45 -22.24 -9.59
C ILE A 78 40.15 -23.51 -10.40
N GLY A 79 40.18 -24.69 -9.79
CA GLY A 79 39.85 -25.94 -10.48
C GLY A 79 38.42 -26.01 -11.02
N VAL A 80 37.45 -25.42 -10.33
CA VAL A 80 36.06 -25.33 -10.79
C VAL A 80 35.95 -24.37 -11.98
N ILE A 81 36.62 -23.22 -11.89
CA ILE A 81 36.63 -22.18 -12.93
C ILE A 81 37.28 -22.69 -14.21
N LEU A 82 38.42 -23.39 -14.11
CA LEU A 82 39.11 -23.96 -15.27
C LEU A 82 38.28 -25.05 -15.96
N LYS A 83 37.51 -25.84 -15.20
CA LYS A 83 36.60 -26.85 -15.75
C LYS A 83 35.32 -26.25 -16.35
N ARG A 84 34.94 -25.03 -15.95
CA ARG A 84 33.70 -24.35 -16.36
C ARG A 84 33.99 -22.90 -16.75
N ALA A 85 34.52 -22.70 -17.96
CA ALA A 85 34.88 -21.38 -18.48
C ALA A 85 33.75 -20.33 -18.38
N ALA A 86 32.48 -20.77 -18.48
CA ALA A 86 31.32 -19.89 -18.31
C ALA A 86 31.20 -19.23 -16.92
N GLN A 87 31.85 -19.77 -15.88
CA GLN A 87 31.83 -19.24 -14.51
C GLN A 87 32.97 -18.23 -14.24
N LEU A 88 33.92 -18.09 -15.17
CA LEU A 88 35.05 -17.17 -15.02
C LEU A 88 34.62 -15.70 -14.91
N PRO A 89 33.69 -15.16 -15.72
CA PRO A 89 33.29 -13.76 -15.59
C PRO A 89 32.70 -13.42 -14.22
N ASP A 90 31.86 -14.29 -13.66
CA ASP A 90 31.23 -14.06 -12.36
C ASP A 90 32.21 -14.22 -11.21
N ALA A 91 33.12 -15.19 -11.28
CA ALA A 91 34.21 -15.33 -10.32
C ALA A 91 35.15 -14.10 -10.32
N LEU A 92 35.50 -13.60 -11.50
CA LEU A 92 36.32 -12.37 -11.62
C LEU A 92 35.57 -11.12 -11.13
N ARG A 93 34.27 -11.00 -11.38
CA ARG A 93 33.44 -9.91 -10.84
C ARG A 93 33.38 -9.94 -9.31
N LEU A 94 33.15 -11.12 -8.73
CA LEU A 94 33.12 -11.29 -7.28
C LEU A 94 34.47 -10.96 -6.65
N GLN A 95 35.57 -11.44 -7.26
CA GLN A 95 36.91 -11.16 -6.77
C GLN A 95 37.28 -9.68 -6.91
N ARG A 96 36.90 -9.02 -8.02
CA ARG A 96 37.09 -7.57 -8.20
C ARG A 96 36.39 -6.79 -7.09
N ARG A 97 35.13 -7.11 -6.78
CA ARG A 97 34.40 -6.48 -5.66
C ARG A 97 35.11 -6.68 -4.33
N ALA A 98 35.54 -7.90 -4.02
CA ALA A 98 36.30 -8.18 -2.79
C ALA A 98 37.62 -7.38 -2.69
N LEU A 99 38.30 -7.15 -3.82
CA LEU A 99 39.49 -6.30 -3.87
C LEU A 99 39.16 -4.81 -3.73
N GLU A 100 38.07 -4.34 -4.35
CA GLU A 100 37.56 -2.98 -4.21
C GLU A 100 37.16 -2.67 -2.75
N ASP A 101 36.51 -3.61 -2.07
CA ASP A 101 36.12 -3.50 -0.64
C ASP A 101 37.35 -3.41 0.27
N LYS A 102 38.38 -4.22 0.00
CA LYS A 102 39.67 -4.13 0.69
C LYS A 102 40.37 -2.82 0.41
N HIS A 103 40.34 -2.33 -0.84
CA HIS A 103 40.90 -1.04 -1.19
C HIS A 103 40.18 0.10 -0.45
N ALA A 104 38.85 0.06 -0.37
CA ALA A 104 38.06 1.03 0.37
C ALA A 104 38.38 1.01 1.88
N LEU A 105 38.55 -0.19 2.47
CA LEU A 105 39.00 -0.36 3.86
C LEU A 105 40.35 0.29 4.09
N LEU A 106 41.34 -0.10 3.29
CA LEU A 106 42.70 0.43 3.38
C LEU A 106 42.70 1.95 3.19
N GLY A 107 41.90 2.47 2.26
CA GLY A 107 41.72 3.90 2.05
C GLY A 107 41.14 4.64 3.27
N ARG A 108 40.17 4.04 3.98
CA ARG A 108 39.65 4.60 5.25
C ARG A 108 40.70 4.56 6.35
N ALA A 109 41.43 3.44 6.48
CA ALA A 109 42.50 3.29 7.46
C ALA A 109 43.63 4.32 7.21
N ILE A 110 44.04 4.49 5.95
CA ILE A 110 45.03 5.51 5.55
C ILE A 110 44.56 6.91 5.93
N ARG A 111 43.30 7.29 5.62
CA ARG A 111 42.78 8.61 6.00
C ARG A 111 42.74 8.82 7.52
N ALA A 112 42.38 7.78 8.28
CA ALA A 112 42.39 7.84 9.74
C ALA A 112 43.81 8.00 10.30
N ILE A 113 44.80 7.33 9.70
CA ILE A 113 46.22 7.47 10.04
C ILE A 113 46.73 8.88 9.67
N GLN A 114 46.41 9.39 8.48
CA GLN A 114 46.82 10.74 8.07
C GLN A 114 46.26 11.83 8.99
N ALA A 115 45.00 11.70 9.40
CA ALA A 115 44.41 12.59 10.40
C ALA A 115 45.09 12.47 11.78
N ALA A 116 45.54 11.26 12.14
CA ALA A 116 46.34 11.03 13.34
C ALA A 116 47.69 11.76 13.29
N GLU A 117 48.41 11.60 12.17
CA GLU A 117 49.72 12.19 11.92
C GLU A 117 49.66 13.73 12.00
N GLN A 118 48.67 14.36 11.34
CA GLN A 118 48.48 15.82 11.39
C GLN A 118 48.20 16.33 12.82
N SER A 119 47.44 15.57 13.61
CA SER A 119 47.15 15.93 15.01
C SER A 119 48.41 15.85 15.89
N LEU A 120 49.28 14.87 15.62
CA LEU A 120 50.55 14.67 16.33
C LEU A 120 51.60 15.74 16.02
N GLU A 121 51.69 16.19 14.76
CA GLU A 121 52.59 17.27 14.34
C GLU A 121 52.25 18.62 15.01
N SER A 122 50.99 18.80 15.44
CA SER A 122 50.56 19.99 16.18
C SER A 122 50.99 20.03 17.66
N GLY A 123 51.82 19.09 18.11
CA GLY A 123 52.39 19.05 19.46
C GLY A 123 51.46 18.51 20.56
N ARG A 124 50.32 17.91 20.17
CA ARG A 124 49.43 17.21 21.10
C ARG A 124 49.86 15.73 21.19
N PRO A 125 49.97 15.14 22.39
CA PRO A 125 50.28 13.72 22.53
C PRO A 125 49.21 12.88 21.81
N ALA A 126 49.62 11.73 21.24
CA ALA A 126 48.72 10.80 20.55
C ALA A 126 47.59 10.39 21.51
N ASP A 127 46.42 11.00 21.35
CA ASP A 127 45.28 10.67 22.17
C ASP A 127 44.89 9.22 21.86
N THR A 128 44.69 8.41 22.89
CA THR A 128 44.24 7.00 22.77
C THR A 128 42.93 6.90 21.98
N ALA A 129 42.18 8.01 21.90
CA ALA A 129 41.03 8.21 21.04
C ALA A 129 41.29 7.99 19.54
N ILE A 130 42.49 8.32 19.02
CA ILE A 130 42.83 8.21 17.60
C ILE A 130 43.08 6.75 17.20
N LEU A 131 43.83 6.02 18.03
CA LEU A 131 44.05 4.57 17.88
C LEU A 131 42.73 3.79 18.02
N LYS A 132 41.86 4.20 18.96
CA LYS A 132 40.49 3.69 19.05
C LYS A 132 39.71 3.91 17.75
N LYS A 133 39.81 5.08 17.13
CA LYS A 133 39.12 5.38 15.86
C LYS A 133 39.59 4.52 14.70
N ILE A 134 40.88 4.22 14.63
CA ILE A 134 41.45 3.31 13.61
C ILE A 134 40.94 1.88 13.83
N ILE A 135 40.93 1.41 15.09
CA ILE A 135 40.39 0.10 15.45
C ILE A 135 38.88 0.03 15.19
N GLU A 136 38.13 1.08 15.51
CA GLU A 136 36.69 1.19 15.20
C GLU A 136 36.44 1.08 13.70
N VAL A 137 37.18 1.81 12.86
CA VAL A 137 37.00 1.75 11.40
C VAL A 137 37.26 0.35 10.82
N ILE A 138 38.24 -0.38 11.36
CA ILE A 138 38.58 -1.74 10.93
C ILE A 138 37.55 -2.74 11.45
N ASN A 139 37.15 -2.63 12.72
CA ASN A 139 36.14 -3.50 13.33
C ASN A 139 34.75 -3.28 12.71
N MET A 140 34.39 -2.04 12.37
CA MET A 140 33.11 -1.72 11.72
C MET A 140 32.87 -2.48 10.42
N GLN A 141 33.92 -2.87 9.67
CA GLN A 141 33.74 -3.65 8.45
C GLN A 141 33.52 -5.14 8.71
N ASN A 142 34.19 -5.71 9.70
CA ASN A 142 33.93 -7.08 10.17
C ASN A 142 32.54 -7.15 10.83
N ASP A 143 32.24 -6.18 11.69
CA ASP A 143 30.93 -6.03 12.33
C ASP A 143 29.83 -5.84 11.29
N MET A 144 30.08 -5.10 10.20
CA MET A 144 29.11 -4.94 9.10
C MET A 144 28.87 -6.26 8.38
N GLN A 145 29.91 -7.06 8.12
CA GLN A 145 29.74 -8.39 7.54
C GLN A 145 28.95 -9.32 8.47
N ASP A 146 29.23 -9.28 9.77
CA ASP A 146 28.47 -10.02 10.78
C ASP A 146 27.02 -9.51 10.87
N GLY A 147 26.82 -8.20 10.75
CA GLY A 147 25.50 -7.59 10.67
C GLY A 147 24.72 -8.04 9.45
N ILE A 148 25.34 -8.06 8.27
CA ILE A 148 24.76 -8.56 7.02
C ILE A 148 24.37 -10.04 7.19
N ALA A 149 25.22 -10.85 7.84
CA ALA A 149 24.92 -12.26 8.11
C ALA A 149 23.75 -12.45 9.09
N VAL A 150 23.58 -11.55 10.07
CA VAL A 150 22.38 -11.51 10.92
C VAL A 150 21.15 -11.15 10.10
N MET A 151 21.24 -10.13 9.23
CA MET A 151 20.12 -9.71 8.40
C MET A 151 19.68 -10.81 7.43
N LYS A 152 20.61 -11.62 6.90
CA LYS A 152 20.28 -12.76 6.02
C LYS A 152 19.24 -13.71 6.63
N LYS A 153 19.22 -13.87 7.96
CA LYS A 153 18.30 -14.79 8.65
C LYS A 153 16.82 -14.43 8.50
N TYR A 154 16.50 -13.18 8.16
CA TYR A 154 15.12 -12.71 7.99
C TYR A 154 14.60 -12.85 6.54
N TYR A 155 15.39 -13.41 5.62
CA TYR A 155 15.03 -13.54 4.20
C TYR A 155 15.23 -14.98 3.71
N SER A 156 14.42 -15.39 2.73
CA SER A 156 14.74 -16.57 1.92
C SER A 156 15.99 -16.31 1.07
N ASP A 157 16.68 -17.35 0.59
CA ASP A 157 17.89 -17.16 -0.22
C ASP A 157 17.62 -16.33 -1.50
N GLU A 158 16.44 -16.51 -2.12
CA GLU A 158 16.05 -15.77 -3.32
C GLU A 158 15.72 -14.30 -3.01
N ALA A 159 15.01 -14.04 -1.91
CA ALA A 159 14.74 -12.69 -1.43
C ALA A 159 16.03 -11.96 -1.01
N TRP A 160 16.95 -12.69 -0.38
CA TRP A 160 18.24 -12.18 0.04
C TRP A 160 19.10 -11.74 -1.15
N GLU A 161 19.18 -12.53 -2.22
CA GLU A 161 20.01 -12.17 -3.37
C GLU A 161 19.51 -10.90 -4.09
N ARG A 162 18.20 -10.63 -4.06
CA ARG A 162 17.63 -9.38 -4.57
C ARG A 162 17.94 -8.17 -3.69
N HIS A 163 18.06 -8.37 -2.37
CA HIS A 163 18.03 -7.29 -1.37
C HIS A 163 19.37 -7.07 -0.63
N ARG A 164 20.33 -7.99 -0.76
CA ARG A 164 21.66 -7.93 -0.13
C ARG A 164 22.42 -6.64 -0.43
N SER A 165 22.25 -6.05 -1.61
CA SER A 165 22.95 -4.81 -2.00
C SER A 165 22.59 -3.63 -1.09
N TYR A 166 21.36 -3.59 -0.56
CA TYR A 166 20.98 -2.58 0.43
C TYR A 166 21.81 -2.70 1.71
N TYR A 167 22.10 -3.93 2.15
CA TYR A 167 22.90 -4.18 3.34
C TYR A 167 24.41 -4.13 3.07
N GLU A 168 24.87 -4.55 1.89
CA GLU A 168 26.28 -4.49 1.47
C GLU A 168 26.71 -3.05 1.15
N ASP A 169 25.99 -2.37 0.25
CA ASP A 169 26.38 -1.07 -0.31
C ASP A 169 25.71 0.12 0.41
N GLY A 170 24.54 -0.12 1.00
CA GLY A 170 23.75 0.89 1.72
C GLY A 170 22.60 1.44 0.92
N PRO A 171 21.89 2.44 1.48
CA PRO A 171 20.79 3.07 0.77
C PRO A 171 21.28 3.67 -0.55
N SER A 172 20.53 3.43 -1.63
CA SER A 172 20.85 3.99 -2.94
C SER A 172 20.98 5.51 -2.89
N PRO A 173 21.64 6.16 -3.86
CA PRO A 173 21.68 7.62 -3.93
C PRO A 173 20.29 8.27 -3.84
N GLU A 174 19.24 7.65 -4.41
CA GLU A 174 17.87 8.17 -4.32
C GLU A 174 17.30 8.06 -2.91
N TRP A 175 17.53 6.95 -2.20
CA TRP A 175 17.14 6.80 -0.80
C TRP A 175 17.87 7.80 0.10
N ARG A 176 19.18 7.96 -0.07
CA ARG A 176 19.95 8.96 0.68
C ARG A 176 19.45 10.38 0.44
N GLN A 177 19.05 10.70 -0.80
CA GLN A 177 18.44 12.00 -1.09
C GLN A 177 17.07 12.13 -0.42
N LEU A 178 16.23 11.09 -0.48
CA LEU A 178 14.93 11.08 0.19
C LEU A 178 15.05 11.28 1.70
N TYR A 179 16.00 10.63 2.37
CA TYR A 179 16.25 10.84 3.80
C TYR A 179 16.64 12.28 4.10
N ARG A 180 17.55 12.89 3.32
CA ARG A 180 17.92 14.31 3.47
C ARG A 180 16.74 15.26 3.23
N ASP A 181 15.94 15.00 2.20
CA ASP A 181 14.76 15.82 1.91
C ASP A 181 13.71 15.69 3.02
N THR A 182 13.59 14.49 3.61
CA THR A 182 12.71 14.24 4.75
C THR A 182 13.22 14.96 6.00
N GLU A 183 14.52 14.88 6.27
CA GLU A 183 15.17 15.59 7.36
C GLU A 183 14.91 17.10 7.28
N ALA A 184 15.00 17.68 6.08
CA ALA A 184 14.74 19.10 5.86
C ALA A 184 13.27 19.51 6.12
N LEU A 185 12.34 18.56 6.09
CA LEU A 185 10.92 18.78 6.38
C LEU A 185 10.51 18.37 7.81
N LEU A 186 11.42 17.86 8.64
CA LEU A 186 11.10 17.54 10.03
C LEU A 186 10.60 18.80 10.75
N GLY A 187 9.46 18.67 11.44
CA GLY A 187 8.78 19.79 12.13
C GLY A 187 7.86 20.65 11.25
N SER A 188 7.80 20.41 9.94
CA SER A 188 6.79 21.01 9.05
C SER A 188 5.45 20.28 9.11
N ASP A 189 4.40 20.87 8.52
CA ASP A 189 3.07 20.24 8.42
C ASP A 189 3.12 18.94 7.58
N PRO A 190 2.90 17.76 8.17
CA PRO A 190 2.91 16.49 7.43
C PRO A 190 1.78 16.37 6.40
N GLY A 191 0.72 17.19 6.51
CA GLY A 191 -0.36 17.28 5.53
C GLY A 191 -0.03 18.13 4.31
N GLY A 192 1.06 18.91 4.36
CA GLY A 192 1.45 19.82 3.29
C GLY A 192 1.87 19.09 2.01
N ALA A 193 1.70 19.77 0.87
CA ALA A 193 2.09 19.24 -0.44
C ALA A 193 3.56 18.76 -0.51
N PRO A 194 4.56 19.43 0.10
CA PRO A 194 5.94 18.93 0.12
C PRO A 194 6.08 17.57 0.83
N ALA A 195 5.39 17.38 1.95
CA ALA A 195 5.42 16.13 2.71
C ALA A 195 4.72 15.00 1.92
N GLN A 196 3.60 15.29 1.25
CA GLN A 196 2.93 14.32 0.37
C GLN A 196 3.81 13.90 -0.82
N ALA A 197 4.59 14.81 -1.38
CA ALA A 197 5.54 14.47 -2.45
C ALA A 197 6.67 13.53 -1.96
N LEU A 198 7.14 13.70 -0.72
CA LEU A 198 8.10 12.75 -0.13
C LEU A 198 7.48 11.39 0.14
N VAL A 199 6.22 11.35 0.58
CA VAL A 199 5.44 10.12 0.75
C VAL A 199 5.35 9.35 -0.58
N GLU A 200 5.00 10.03 -1.67
CA GLU A 200 4.95 9.43 -3.01
C GLU A 200 6.32 8.89 -3.47
N ARG A 201 7.40 9.67 -3.26
CA ARG A 201 8.76 9.24 -3.60
C ARG A 201 9.22 8.05 -2.77
N TRP A 202 8.92 8.03 -1.47
CA TRP A 202 9.19 6.91 -0.59
C TRP A 202 8.51 5.66 -1.13
N PHE A 203 7.23 5.75 -1.47
CA PHE A 203 6.47 4.62 -2.01
C PHE A 203 6.97 4.15 -3.37
N GLU A 204 7.34 5.05 -4.28
CA GLU A 204 7.86 4.66 -5.60
C GLU A 204 9.24 4.00 -5.50
N LEU A 205 10.09 4.45 -4.57
CA LEU A 205 11.38 3.79 -4.31
C LEU A 205 11.19 2.43 -3.67
N SER A 206 10.29 2.32 -2.69
CA SER A 206 9.88 1.05 -2.12
C SER A 206 9.37 0.11 -3.22
N ARG A 207 8.37 0.50 -4.01
CA ARG A 207 7.79 -0.33 -5.08
C ARG A 207 8.84 -0.82 -6.11
N ARG A 208 9.80 0.02 -6.51
CA ARG A 208 10.87 -0.38 -7.45
C ARG A 208 11.85 -1.38 -6.85
N ALA A 209 12.10 -1.31 -5.55
CA ALA A 209 12.87 -2.33 -4.85
C ALA A 209 12.14 -3.68 -4.81
N TYR A 210 10.81 -3.70 -5.01
CA TYR A 210 9.96 -4.90 -4.95
C TYR A 210 9.24 -5.20 -6.25
N THR A 211 9.95 -5.78 -7.21
CA THR A 211 9.28 -6.52 -8.27
C THR A 211 9.00 -7.95 -7.80
N GLY A 212 7.74 -8.21 -7.39
CA GLY A 212 7.23 -9.56 -7.13
C GLY A 212 7.27 -10.00 -5.66
N ASP A 213 6.08 -10.36 -5.15
CA ASP A 213 5.75 -10.88 -3.81
C ASP A 213 5.72 -9.86 -2.63
N PRO A 214 4.52 -9.53 -2.09
CA PRO A 214 4.34 -8.68 -0.90
C PRO A 214 5.06 -9.17 0.37
N GLU A 215 5.47 -10.44 0.43
CA GLU A 215 6.24 -10.99 1.55
C GLU A 215 7.72 -10.57 1.55
N VAL A 216 8.22 -9.98 0.46
CA VAL A 216 9.63 -9.66 0.22
C VAL A 216 9.94 -8.17 0.44
N GLN A 217 9.24 -7.51 1.38
CA GLN A 217 9.49 -6.10 1.71
C GLN A 217 10.90 -5.88 2.31
N THR A 218 11.52 -4.72 2.03
CA THR A 218 12.92 -4.34 2.33
C THR A 218 13.13 -4.34 3.82
N ASP A 219 12.06 -4.03 4.53
CA ASP A 219 11.90 -4.23 5.94
C ASP A 219 11.06 -5.48 6.07
N SER A 220 11.70 -6.65 6.11
CA SER A 220 11.03 -7.83 6.66
C SER A 220 10.40 -7.33 7.96
N PRO A 221 9.06 -7.34 8.10
CA PRO A 221 8.44 -6.70 9.26
C PRO A 221 8.99 -7.29 10.56
N THR A 222 9.34 -8.58 10.52
CA THR A 222 10.10 -9.29 11.56
C THR A 222 11.47 -8.68 11.83
N ALA A 223 12.27 -8.41 10.78
CA ALA A 223 13.56 -7.76 10.94
C ALA A 223 13.41 -6.36 11.56
N TRP A 224 12.48 -5.54 11.07
CA TRP A 224 12.26 -4.19 11.58
C TRP A 224 11.73 -4.17 13.01
N MET A 225 10.90 -5.14 13.41
CA MET A 225 10.47 -5.32 14.80
C MET A 225 11.65 -5.65 15.71
N ASP A 226 12.59 -6.47 15.23
CA ASP A 226 13.78 -6.87 15.98
C ASP A 226 14.91 -5.83 15.97
N ARG A 227 14.66 -4.61 15.45
CA ARG A 227 15.69 -3.57 15.27
C ARG A 227 16.36 -3.11 16.57
N GLU A 228 15.66 -3.25 17.70
CA GLU A 228 16.26 -3.00 19.02
C GLU A 228 17.36 -4.02 19.38
N HIS A 229 17.37 -5.20 18.77
CA HIS A 229 18.42 -6.22 18.95
C HIS A 229 19.41 -6.25 17.79
N TRP A 230 19.28 -5.35 16.80
CA TRP A 230 20.24 -5.30 15.69
C TRP A 230 21.66 -5.00 16.16
N PRO A 231 22.67 -5.54 15.45
CA PRO A 231 24.06 -5.24 15.72
C PRO A 231 24.36 -3.74 15.74
N PRO A 232 25.25 -3.25 16.62
CA PRO A 232 25.53 -1.82 16.78
C PRO A 232 25.86 -1.09 15.47
N VAL A 233 26.59 -1.74 14.57
CA VAL A 233 26.95 -1.18 13.26
C VAL A 233 25.73 -0.89 12.37
N MET A 234 24.68 -1.71 12.45
CA MET A 234 23.46 -1.51 11.68
C MET A 234 22.66 -0.34 12.25
N LYS A 235 22.56 -0.25 13.58
CA LYS A 235 21.95 0.89 14.26
C LYS A 235 22.68 2.20 13.98
N GLN A 236 24.01 2.17 13.98
CA GLN A 236 24.83 3.34 13.65
C GLN A 236 24.57 3.82 12.21
N ARG A 237 24.42 2.89 11.26
CA ARG A 237 24.08 3.22 9.87
C ARG A 237 22.69 3.83 9.74
N MET A 238 21.70 3.36 10.50
CA MET A 238 20.36 3.96 10.54
C MET A 238 20.41 5.39 11.11
N ALA A 239 21.16 5.57 12.19
CA ALA A 239 21.34 6.88 12.81
C ALA A 239 22.03 7.89 11.87
N GLU A 240 22.96 7.45 11.01
CA GLU A 240 23.64 8.31 10.02
C GLU A 240 22.65 9.02 9.08
N PHE A 241 21.53 8.36 8.75
CA PHE A 241 20.50 8.91 7.85
C PHE A 241 19.20 9.29 8.57
N LYS A 242 19.18 9.31 9.91
CA LYS A 242 17.98 9.58 10.72
C LYS A 242 16.75 8.79 10.25
N VAL A 243 16.96 7.50 9.97
CA VAL A 243 15.95 6.66 9.33
C VAL A 243 14.70 6.58 10.20
N GLU A 244 14.85 6.49 11.52
CA GLU A 244 13.74 6.45 12.47
C GLU A 244 12.87 7.70 12.41
N GLU A 245 13.47 8.89 12.46
CA GLU A 245 12.76 10.16 12.39
C GLU A 245 12.11 10.36 11.01
N ALA A 246 12.83 10.00 9.94
CA ALA A 246 12.31 10.07 8.59
C ALA A 246 11.10 9.14 8.40
N THR A 247 11.20 7.89 8.88
CA THR A 247 10.09 6.93 8.84
C THR A 247 8.89 7.41 9.67
N ALA A 248 9.12 7.98 10.87
CA ALA A 248 8.04 8.53 11.69
C ALA A 248 7.31 9.68 10.98
N PHE A 249 8.06 10.62 10.39
CA PHE A 249 7.49 11.73 9.63
C PHE A 249 6.69 11.25 8.41
N ILE A 250 7.25 10.34 7.61
CA ILE A 250 6.57 9.79 6.43
C ILE A 250 5.31 9.01 6.82
N LYS A 251 5.32 8.28 7.94
CA LYS A 251 4.12 7.62 8.48
C LYS A 251 3.00 8.62 8.79
N MET A 252 3.34 9.74 9.43
CA MET A 252 2.40 10.81 9.75
C MET A 252 1.93 11.57 8.51
N ALA A 253 2.82 11.87 7.57
CA ALA A 253 2.48 12.50 6.31
C ALA A 253 1.51 11.61 5.50
N ALA A 254 1.79 10.32 5.39
CA ALA A 254 0.89 9.38 4.73
C ALA A 254 -0.46 9.24 5.45
N LEU A 255 -0.50 9.32 6.80
CA LEU A 255 -1.76 9.35 7.54
C LEU A 255 -2.58 10.61 7.19
N SER A 256 -1.91 11.74 6.98
CA SER A 256 -2.53 13.05 6.69
C SER A 256 -3.35 13.08 5.41
N SER A 257 -3.10 12.18 4.45
CA SER A 257 -3.98 11.96 3.29
C SER A 257 -5.44 11.61 3.67
N ARG A 258 -5.64 11.08 4.88
CA ARG A 258 -6.96 10.71 5.42
C ARG A 258 -7.62 11.86 6.19
N LYS A 259 -6.92 12.98 6.43
CA LYS A 259 -7.45 14.13 7.19
C LYS A 259 -8.81 14.59 6.68
N GLN A 260 -9.04 14.51 5.36
CA GLN A 260 -10.32 14.82 4.70
C GLN A 260 -11.56 14.10 5.27
N TYR A 261 -11.38 12.97 5.97
CA TYR A 261 -12.48 12.21 6.57
C TYR A 261 -12.80 12.63 8.02
N PHE A 262 -11.94 13.43 8.64
CA PHE A 262 -11.99 13.82 10.04
C PHE A 262 -12.44 15.28 10.18
N SER A 263 -13.11 15.60 11.29
CA SER A 263 -13.16 16.99 11.76
C SER A 263 -11.77 17.42 12.26
N GLU A 264 -11.50 18.72 12.34
CA GLU A 264 -10.23 19.21 12.90
C GLU A 264 -10.00 18.69 14.33
N GLU A 265 -11.07 18.59 15.13
CA GLU A 265 -11.00 18.04 16.49
C GLU A 265 -10.67 16.54 16.51
N ALA A 266 -11.40 15.72 15.74
CA ALA A 266 -11.15 14.29 15.67
C ALA A 266 -9.76 13.98 15.10
N TRP A 267 -9.29 14.80 14.14
CA TRP A 267 -7.95 14.70 13.60
C TRP A 267 -6.88 14.97 14.66
N ALA A 268 -7.02 16.05 15.43
CA ALA A 268 -6.09 16.38 16.51
C ALA A 268 -6.03 15.29 17.59
N LYS A 269 -7.18 14.69 17.94
CA LYS A 269 -7.25 13.54 18.87
C LYS A 269 -6.51 12.32 18.31
N LEU A 270 -6.71 12.00 17.02
CA LEU A 270 -6.02 10.88 16.37
C LEU A 270 -4.49 11.08 16.33
N VAL A 271 -4.02 12.29 16.02
CA VAL A 271 -2.57 12.59 16.00
C VAL A 271 -1.95 12.33 17.37
N LYS A 272 -2.56 12.86 18.44
CA LYS A 272 -2.11 12.63 19.83
C LYS A 272 -2.12 11.16 20.24
N LEU A 273 -3.13 10.40 19.80
CA LEU A 273 -3.22 8.96 20.06
C LEU A 273 -2.01 8.22 19.46
N ARG A 274 -1.56 8.63 18.27
CA ARG A 274 -0.45 7.99 17.55
C ARG A 274 0.94 8.44 18.00
N GLU A 275 1.08 9.64 18.58
CA GLU A 275 2.35 10.12 19.17
C GLU A 275 2.83 9.23 20.32
N ASN A 276 1.90 8.61 21.06
CA ASN A 276 2.19 7.76 22.22
C ASN A 276 2.27 6.26 21.89
N GLU A 277 2.02 5.88 20.63
CA GLU A 277 1.91 4.47 20.22
C GLU A 277 3.31 3.92 19.88
N SER A 278 4.14 3.71 20.91
CA SER A 278 5.46 3.07 20.77
C SER A 278 5.39 1.57 20.41
N ASP A 279 4.18 0.98 20.35
CA ASP A 279 3.94 -0.47 20.38
C ASP A 279 3.30 -1.00 19.08
N HIS A 280 3.77 -0.53 17.92
CA HIS A 280 3.27 -0.99 16.61
C HIS A 280 3.57 -2.48 16.29
N SER A 281 4.26 -3.22 17.17
CA SER A 281 4.68 -4.61 16.94
C SER A 281 3.59 -5.64 17.23
N ARG A 282 2.74 -5.46 18.26
CA ARG A 282 1.82 -6.52 18.69
C ARG A 282 0.58 -6.71 17.83
N MET A 283 0.05 -5.64 17.24
CA MET A 283 -1.21 -5.70 16.48
C MET A 283 -1.05 -5.96 14.99
N TRP A 284 0.15 -5.71 14.44
CA TRP A 284 0.38 -5.90 13.01
C TRP A 284 0.14 -7.36 12.62
N GLN A 285 0.69 -8.31 13.39
CA GLN A 285 0.45 -9.73 13.17
C GLN A 285 -1.04 -10.08 13.31
N ALA A 286 -1.71 -9.59 14.35
CA ALA A 286 -3.15 -9.83 14.54
C ALA A 286 -4.02 -9.32 13.36
N ARG A 287 -3.60 -8.22 12.71
CA ARG A 287 -4.26 -7.67 11.51
C ARG A 287 -3.98 -8.51 10.27
N VAL A 288 -2.73 -8.91 10.06
CA VAL A 288 -2.36 -9.83 8.98
C VAL A 288 -3.14 -11.13 9.11
N ASP A 289 -3.16 -11.72 10.30
CA ASP A 289 -3.89 -12.96 10.60
C ASP A 289 -5.40 -12.80 10.37
N LEU A 290 -5.99 -11.68 10.81
CA LEU A 290 -7.41 -11.39 10.58
C LEU A 290 -7.75 -11.39 9.09
N PHE A 291 -6.99 -10.68 8.26
CA PHE A 291 -7.29 -10.60 6.83
C PHE A 291 -6.96 -11.90 6.09
N ALA A 292 -5.96 -12.65 6.53
CA ALA A 292 -5.71 -14.01 6.03
C ALA A 292 -6.88 -14.96 6.35
N ASP A 293 -7.47 -14.87 7.54
CA ASP A 293 -8.63 -15.67 7.93
C ASP A 293 -9.90 -15.24 7.18
N ILE A 294 -10.10 -13.94 6.97
CA ILE A 294 -11.19 -13.42 6.12
C ILE A 294 -11.06 -13.94 4.70
N GLU A 295 -9.85 -13.93 4.14
CA GLU A 295 -9.63 -14.43 2.78
C GLU A 295 -10.00 -15.91 2.63
N LYS A 296 -9.69 -16.73 3.64
CA LYS A 296 -10.12 -18.15 3.67
C LYS A 296 -11.64 -18.29 3.81
N ALA A 297 -12.31 -17.28 4.37
CA ALA A 297 -13.75 -17.27 4.60
C ALA A 297 -14.57 -16.67 3.44
N LEU A 298 -13.96 -16.21 2.34
CA LEU A 298 -14.66 -15.49 1.27
C LEU A 298 -15.87 -16.22 0.65
N LEU A 299 -15.86 -17.56 0.67
CA LEU A 299 -16.95 -18.41 0.16
C LEU A 299 -17.93 -18.89 1.25
N ARG A 300 -17.71 -18.50 2.50
CA ARG A 300 -18.60 -18.82 3.62
C ARG A 300 -19.80 -17.89 3.61
N ASP A 301 -20.88 -18.34 4.25
CA ASP A 301 -22.04 -17.50 4.50
C ASP A 301 -21.65 -16.26 5.35
N PRO A 302 -21.83 -15.03 4.84
CA PRO A 302 -21.53 -13.82 5.60
C PRO A 302 -22.40 -13.64 6.85
N ALA A 303 -23.54 -14.34 6.95
CA ALA A 303 -24.38 -14.38 8.15
C ALA A 303 -23.98 -15.49 9.14
N GLY A 304 -23.11 -16.42 8.74
CA GLY A 304 -22.70 -17.56 9.55
C GLY A 304 -21.77 -17.20 10.71
N GLU A 305 -21.70 -18.06 11.72
CA GLU A 305 -20.92 -17.85 12.95
C GLU A 305 -19.45 -17.50 12.68
N ILE A 306 -18.82 -18.13 11.69
CA ILE A 306 -17.43 -17.85 11.29
C ILE A 306 -17.27 -16.41 10.80
N ALA A 307 -18.19 -15.95 9.94
CA ALA A 307 -18.14 -14.58 9.41
C ALA A 307 -18.36 -13.56 10.53
N GLN A 308 -19.27 -13.85 11.47
CA GLN A 308 -19.54 -12.97 12.60
C GLN A 308 -18.39 -12.88 13.59
N ALA A 309 -17.70 -14.00 13.87
CA ALA A 309 -16.48 -13.98 14.68
C ALA A 309 -15.37 -13.12 14.04
N LEU A 310 -15.27 -13.10 12.71
CA LEU A 310 -14.33 -12.24 11.98
C LEU A 310 -14.74 -10.77 12.03
N VAL A 311 -16.03 -10.46 11.96
CA VAL A 311 -16.57 -9.11 12.14
C VAL A 311 -16.25 -8.58 13.53
N ASP A 312 -16.41 -9.37 14.58
CA ASP A 312 -16.11 -8.95 15.95
C ASP A 312 -14.61 -8.65 16.14
N ARG A 313 -13.73 -9.50 15.58
CA ARG A 313 -12.29 -9.24 15.53
C ARG A 313 -11.97 -7.94 14.78
N TRP A 314 -12.63 -7.68 13.65
CA TRP A 314 -12.44 -6.44 12.88
C TRP A 314 -12.92 -5.20 13.65
N ARG A 315 -14.09 -5.28 14.32
CA ARG A 315 -14.61 -4.21 15.18
C ARG A 315 -13.66 -3.91 16.34
N ALA A 316 -13.10 -4.94 16.99
CA ALA A 316 -12.10 -4.77 18.04
C ALA A 316 -10.84 -4.03 17.53
N GLN A 317 -10.37 -4.33 16.32
CA GLN A 317 -9.26 -3.57 15.72
C GLN A 317 -9.62 -2.12 15.44
N LEU A 318 -10.87 -1.85 15.05
CA LEU A 318 -11.34 -0.48 14.81
C LEU A 318 -11.47 0.31 16.12
N ASP A 319 -11.98 -0.31 17.18
CA ASP A 319 -12.09 0.30 18.52
C ASP A 319 -10.72 0.69 19.06
N GLU A 320 -9.76 -0.23 19.03
CA GLU A 320 -8.38 0.03 19.42
C GLU A 320 -7.76 1.13 18.55
N ALA A 321 -7.95 1.08 17.22
CA ALA A 321 -7.43 2.11 16.32
C ALA A 321 -8.04 3.50 16.56
N SER A 322 -9.22 3.57 17.17
CA SER A 322 -9.87 4.82 17.56
C SER A 322 -9.55 5.26 18.99
N GLY A 323 -8.89 4.41 19.79
CA GLY A 323 -8.76 4.61 21.23
C GLY A 323 -10.12 4.65 21.95
N GLY A 324 -11.14 4.02 21.37
CA GLY A 324 -12.54 4.11 21.82
C GLY A 324 -13.25 5.43 21.52
N ASP A 325 -12.63 6.39 20.82
CA ASP A 325 -13.28 7.66 20.48
C ASP A 325 -14.28 7.49 19.32
N PRO A 326 -15.57 7.83 19.51
CA PRO A 326 -16.61 7.60 18.51
C PRO A 326 -16.48 8.48 17.25
N GLU A 327 -15.90 9.69 17.37
CA GLU A 327 -15.70 10.59 16.24
C GLU A 327 -14.55 10.09 15.36
N ILE A 328 -13.44 9.66 15.98
CA ILE A 328 -12.33 9.00 15.28
C ILE A 328 -12.83 7.72 14.60
N LYS A 329 -13.59 6.88 15.31
CA LYS A 329 -14.16 5.65 14.78
C LYS A 329 -15.04 5.91 13.55
N THR A 330 -15.92 6.90 13.62
CA THR A 330 -16.79 7.29 12.50
C THR A 330 -15.98 7.82 11.31
N ALA A 331 -14.95 8.63 11.55
CA ALA A 331 -14.08 9.12 10.48
C ALA A 331 -13.27 8.00 9.80
N LEU A 332 -12.76 7.03 10.58
CA LEU A 332 -12.11 5.83 10.05
C LEU A 332 -13.06 5.02 9.17
N LEU A 333 -14.32 4.86 9.58
CA LEU A 333 -15.36 4.18 8.78
C LEU A 333 -15.70 4.94 7.49
N ARG A 334 -15.77 6.28 7.51
CA ARG A 334 -15.93 7.07 6.28
C ARG A 334 -14.77 6.83 5.31
N GLY A 335 -13.54 6.79 5.82
CA GLY A 335 -12.37 6.45 5.03
C GLY A 335 -12.46 5.04 4.44
N TRP A 336 -12.89 4.07 5.25
CA TRP A 336 -13.11 2.67 4.83
C TRP A 336 -14.15 2.53 3.72
N ILE A 337 -15.28 3.25 3.80
CA ILE A 337 -16.30 3.26 2.75
C ILE A 337 -15.73 3.83 1.44
N ASN A 338 -14.87 4.85 1.53
CA ASN A 338 -14.26 5.49 0.37
C ASN A 338 -12.97 4.78 -0.14
N ARG A 339 -12.68 3.56 0.33
CA ARG A 339 -11.42 2.86 0.05
C ARG A 339 -11.11 2.64 -1.43
N ARG A 340 -12.15 2.49 -2.26
CA ARG A 340 -12.03 2.33 -3.72
C ARG A 340 -11.43 3.55 -4.40
N HIS A 341 -11.56 4.75 -3.81
CA HIS A 341 -11.00 5.99 -4.35
C HIS A 341 -9.69 6.40 -3.69
N TRP A 342 -9.11 5.56 -2.82
CA TRP A 342 -7.81 5.85 -2.23
C TRP A 342 -6.73 5.99 -3.32
N PRO A 343 -5.82 6.97 -3.19
CA PRO A 343 -4.73 7.15 -4.14
C PRO A 343 -3.75 5.95 -4.08
N PRO A 344 -2.95 5.71 -5.14
CA PRO A 344 -2.02 4.58 -5.20
C PRO A 344 -1.09 4.46 -3.98
N SER A 345 -0.65 5.59 -3.44
CA SER A 345 0.17 5.70 -2.23
C SER A 345 -0.50 5.07 -0.99
N VAL A 346 -1.80 5.32 -0.80
CA VAL A 346 -2.58 4.76 0.30
C VAL A 346 -2.88 3.28 0.06
N ARG A 347 -3.18 2.88 -1.17
CA ARG A 347 -3.41 1.47 -1.54
C ARG A 347 -2.18 0.62 -1.27
N TRP A 348 -1.00 1.06 -1.73
CA TRP A 348 0.26 0.37 -1.48
C TRP A 348 0.55 0.19 0.02
N ARG A 349 0.28 1.22 0.83
CA ARG A 349 0.42 1.11 2.29
C ARG A 349 -0.53 0.06 2.88
N VAL A 350 -1.75 -0.05 2.36
CA VAL A 350 -2.71 -1.08 2.76
C VAL A 350 -2.18 -2.47 2.39
N GLU A 351 -1.58 -2.62 1.22
CA GLU A 351 -0.94 -3.88 0.81
C GLU A 351 0.16 -4.30 1.78
N ALA A 352 1.03 -3.35 2.14
CA ALA A 352 2.11 -3.59 3.09
C ALA A 352 1.60 -3.93 4.50
N LEU A 353 0.57 -3.22 4.98
CA LEU A 353 0.01 -3.44 6.31
C LEU A 353 -0.72 -4.78 6.46
N HIS A 354 -1.25 -5.34 5.37
CA HIS A 354 -2.04 -6.58 5.38
C HIS A 354 -1.32 -7.75 4.71
N MET A 355 -0.11 -7.55 4.17
CA MET A 355 0.69 -8.56 3.45
C MET A 355 -0.08 -9.22 2.29
N MET A 356 -0.87 -8.45 1.56
CA MET A 356 -1.66 -8.93 0.42
C MET A 356 -1.87 -7.84 -0.62
N SER A 357 -2.13 -8.20 -1.87
CA SER A 357 -2.44 -7.21 -2.91
C SER A 357 -3.73 -6.44 -2.58
N PHE A 358 -3.85 -5.23 -3.12
CA PHE A 358 -5.00 -4.37 -2.82
C PHE A 358 -6.29 -5.00 -3.34
N GLU A 359 -6.23 -5.74 -4.44
CA GLU A 359 -7.36 -6.52 -4.95
C GLU A 359 -7.79 -7.62 -3.97
N ARG A 360 -6.85 -8.36 -3.37
CA ARG A 360 -7.15 -9.38 -2.34
C ARG A 360 -7.76 -8.73 -1.10
N PHE A 361 -7.16 -7.61 -0.65
CA PHE A 361 -7.68 -6.81 0.43
C PHE A 361 -9.11 -6.32 0.16
N GLU A 362 -9.40 -5.81 -1.04
CA GLU A 362 -10.73 -5.32 -1.43
C GLU A 362 -11.77 -6.44 -1.37
N ARG A 363 -11.45 -7.66 -1.83
CA ARG A 363 -12.37 -8.81 -1.71
C ARG A 363 -12.67 -9.15 -0.25
N CYS A 364 -11.67 -9.09 0.62
CA CYS A 364 -11.84 -9.29 2.06
C CYS A 364 -12.69 -8.18 2.68
N ALA A 365 -12.45 -6.93 2.31
CA ALA A 365 -13.21 -5.78 2.76
C ALA A 365 -14.67 -5.86 2.30
N ASP A 366 -14.94 -6.28 1.07
CA ASP A 366 -16.30 -6.50 0.56
C ASP A 366 -17.02 -7.64 1.30
N PHE A 367 -16.31 -8.71 1.67
CA PHE A 367 -16.86 -9.75 2.52
C PHE A 367 -17.21 -9.23 3.91
N LEU A 368 -16.33 -8.44 4.54
CA LEU A 368 -16.60 -7.80 5.82
C LEU A 368 -17.79 -6.85 5.75
N ASP A 369 -17.89 -6.02 4.71
CA ASP A 369 -19.03 -5.11 4.52
C ASP A 369 -20.35 -5.89 4.45
N ARG A 370 -20.37 -7.00 3.71
CA ARG A 370 -21.53 -7.91 3.68
C ARG A 370 -21.81 -8.51 5.05
N ALA A 371 -20.80 -9.03 5.74
CA ALA A 371 -20.96 -9.69 7.03
C ALA A 371 -21.41 -8.73 8.15
N VAL A 372 -20.91 -7.48 8.15
CA VAL A 372 -21.31 -6.41 9.07
C VAL A 372 -22.78 -6.03 8.87
N ALA A 373 -23.25 -5.99 7.62
CA ALA A 373 -24.64 -5.67 7.30
C ALA A 373 -25.65 -6.64 7.94
N PHE A 374 -25.23 -7.87 8.28
CA PHE A 374 -26.10 -8.86 8.94
C PHE A 374 -26.25 -8.70 10.46
N ASN A 375 -25.36 -7.97 11.15
CA ASN A 375 -25.27 -7.94 12.62
C ASN A 375 -25.58 -6.55 13.21
N THR A 376 -26.64 -5.91 12.72
CA THR A 376 -27.22 -4.67 13.26
C THR A 376 -28.57 -5.02 13.91
N PRO A 377 -28.84 -4.61 15.17
CA PRO A 377 -29.98 -5.10 15.94
C PRO A 377 -31.34 -4.84 15.27
N GLU A 378 -32.27 -5.72 15.64
CA GLU A 378 -33.57 -6.07 15.03
C GLU A 378 -34.55 -4.92 14.69
N ILE A 379 -34.24 -3.68 15.08
CA ILE A 379 -35.04 -2.48 14.77
C ILE A 379 -34.81 -1.99 13.32
N THR A 380 -33.72 -2.40 12.67
CA THR A 380 -33.39 -2.01 11.28
C THR A 380 -33.52 -3.15 10.25
N ARG A 381 -34.19 -4.26 10.60
CA ARG A 381 -34.29 -5.43 9.70
C ARG A 381 -35.27 -5.22 8.54
N GLU A 382 -36.24 -4.31 8.66
CA GLU A 382 -37.13 -3.95 7.55
C GLU A 382 -36.44 -3.14 6.45
N SER A 383 -35.33 -2.44 6.74
CA SER A 383 -34.65 -1.58 5.74
C SER A 383 -33.51 -2.26 4.97
N ALA A 384 -32.97 -3.38 5.46
CA ALA A 384 -31.74 -3.99 4.92
C ALA A 384 -31.96 -5.29 4.12
N GLN A 385 -33.18 -5.83 4.10
CA GLN A 385 -33.60 -6.91 3.19
C GLN A 385 -34.34 -6.39 1.95
N MET A 386 -34.27 -5.08 1.71
CA MET A 386 -34.97 -4.46 0.61
C MET A 386 -34.16 -4.63 -0.68
N THR A 387 -34.74 -5.27 -1.68
CA THR A 387 -34.41 -5.06 -3.11
C THR A 387 -34.31 -3.56 -3.43
N GLY A 388 -33.67 -3.18 -4.54
CA GLY A 388 -33.67 -1.79 -4.98
C GLY A 388 -35.09 -1.22 -5.11
N VAL A 389 -36.06 -2.05 -5.54
CA VAL A 389 -37.50 -1.76 -5.53
C VAL A 389 -38.03 -1.49 -4.12
N GLU A 390 -37.75 -2.39 -3.18
CA GLU A 390 -38.19 -2.24 -1.78
C GLU A 390 -37.55 -1.00 -1.12
N THR A 391 -36.29 -0.69 -1.42
CA THR A 391 -35.59 0.49 -0.87
C THR A 391 -36.25 1.78 -1.36
N VAL A 392 -36.56 1.84 -2.65
CA VAL A 392 -37.31 2.95 -3.26
C VAL A 392 -38.71 3.03 -2.68
N LEU A 393 -39.35 1.90 -2.38
CA LEU A 393 -40.69 1.86 -1.79
C LEU A 393 -40.69 2.38 -0.33
N ALA A 394 -39.69 2.03 0.48
CA ALA A 394 -39.53 2.60 1.83
C ALA A 394 -39.26 4.12 1.79
N GLU A 395 -38.35 4.57 0.92
CA GLU A 395 -38.07 6.00 0.75
C GLU A 395 -39.34 6.73 0.30
N PHE A 396 -40.09 6.16 -0.65
CA PHE A 396 -41.37 6.70 -1.10
C PHE A 396 -42.37 6.81 0.06
N ASP A 397 -42.59 5.74 0.82
CA ASP A 397 -43.56 5.71 1.93
C ASP A 397 -43.21 6.77 3.00
N GLN A 398 -41.93 6.88 3.37
CA GLN A 398 -41.46 7.88 4.33
C GLN A 398 -41.70 9.31 3.82
N GLU A 399 -41.31 9.58 2.58
CA GLU A 399 -41.41 10.91 1.98
C GLU A 399 -42.86 11.34 1.72
N MET A 400 -43.75 10.40 1.37
CA MET A 400 -45.18 10.67 1.23
C MET A 400 -45.83 10.95 2.58
N ALA A 401 -45.46 10.22 3.64
CA ALA A 401 -45.94 10.50 5.00
C ALA A 401 -45.50 11.90 5.45
N ASN A 402 -44.25 12.28 5.20
CA ASN A 402 -43.73 13.62 5.50
C ASN A 402 -44.42 14.71 4.68
N ALA A 403 -44.66 14.48 3.40
CA ALA A 403 -45.43 15.39 2.56
C ALA A 403 -46.87 15.55 3.07
N ARG A 404 -47.53 14.45 3.46
CA ARG A 404 -48.89 14.47 4.02
C ARG A 404 -48.98 15.35 5.25
N LYS A 405 -48.11 15.13 6.24
CA LYS A 405 -48.04 15.94 7.47
C LYS A 405 -47.86 17.42 7.17
N MET A 406 -46.99 17.76 6.22
CA MET A 406 -46.77 19.15 5.81
C MET A 406 -48.02 19.77 5.17
N LEU A 407 -48.74 19.00 4.33
CA LEU A 407 -49.96 19.45 3.68
C LEU A 407 -51.13 19.63 4.67
N GLU A 408 -51.20 18.81 5.72
CA GLU A 408 -52.17 18.96 6.82
C GLU A 408 -52.00 20.29 7.55
N GLY A 409 -50.77 20.77 7.70
CA GLY A 409 -50.46 22.05 8.32
C GLY A 409 -50.83 23.27 7.48
N VAL A 410 -51.28 23.12 6.23
CA VAL A 410 -51.55 24.27 5.36
C VAL A 410 -52.84 25.00 5.80
N PRO A 411 -52.76 26.30 6.15
CA PRO A 411 -53.94 27.08 6.53
C PRO A 411 -54.86 27.37 5.33
N GLY A 412 -56.05 26.76 5.32
CA GLY A 412 -57.00 26.83 4.20
C GLY A 412 -57.50 28.24 3.88
N GLU A 413 -57.56 29.13 4.87
CA GLU A 413 -57.93 30.53 4.70
C GLU A 413 -56.83 31.40 4.06
N LYS A 414 -55.60 30.87 3.94
CA LYS A 414 -54.44 31.58 3.37
C LYS A 414 -54.00 31.04 2.01
N LEU A 415 -54.80 30.22 1.32
CA LEU A 415 -54.41 29.60 0.04
C LEU A 415 -54.00 30.60 -1.04
N ALA A 416 -54.55 31.83 -1.04
CA ALA A 416 -54.18 32.89 -1.98
C ALA A 416 -52.90 33.65 -1.61
N TRP A 417 -52.35 33.46 -0.40
CA TRP A 417 -51.17 34.16 0.09
C TRP A 417 -49.91 33.73 -0.67
N LYS A 418 -49.00 34.68 -0.89
CA LYS A 418 -47.66 34.43 -1.45
C LYS A 418 -46.64 35.31 -0.72
N PRO A 419 -45.42 34.82 -0.46
CA PRO A 419 -44.37 35.62 0.19
C PRO A 419 -43.80 36.71 -0.72
N HIS A 420 -44.02 36.59 -2.03
CA HIS A 420 -43.54 37.53 -3.03
C HIS A 420 -44.38 37.44 -4.31
N GLU A 421 -44.45 38.51 -5.10
CA GLU A 421 -45.28 38.55 -6.33
C GLU A 421 -44.90 37.50 -7.38
N LYS A 422 -43.62 37.14 -7.45
CA LYS A 422 -43.10 36.10 -8.36
C LYS A 422 -43.24 34.68 -7.82
N SER A 423 -43.65 34.53 -6.55
CA SER A 423 -43.80 33.24 -5.90
C SER A 423 -45.17 32.63 -6.21
N PHE A 424 -45.26 31.30 -6.17
CA PHE A 424 -46.56 30.63 -6.24
C PHE A 424 -47.41 31.03 -5.02
N PRO A 425 -48.74 31.20 -5.19
CA PRO A 425 -49.65 31.19 -4.05
C PRO A 425 -49.51 29.90 -3.24
N LEU A 426 -49.72 29.98 -1.93
CA LEU A 426 -49.61 28.86 -0.99
C LEU A 426 -50.41 27.65 -1.47
N GLY A 427 -51.67 27.87 -1.88
CA GLY A 427 -52.53 26.79 -2.38
C GLY A 427 -52.04 26.18 -3.67
N LYS A 428 -51.38 26.96 -4.54
CA LYS A 428 -50.76 26.44 -5.77
C LYS A 428 -49.51 25.62 -5.47
N LEU A 429 -48.69 26.05 -4.53
CA LEU A 429 -47.52 25.30 -4.07
C LEU A 429 -47.94 23.99 -3.38
N ALA A 430 -48.96 24.04 -2.52
CA ALA A 430 -49.52 22.87 -1.85
C ALA A 430 -50.09 21.85 -2.86
N ASN A 431 -50.85 22.33 -3.86
CA ASN A 431 -51.32 21.49 -4.97
C ASN A 431 -50.18 20.90 -5.79
N HIS A 432 -49.10 21.64 -6.01
CA HIS A 432 -47.92 21.14 -6.72
C HIS A 432 -47.23 20.01 -5.96
N VAL A 433 -47.01 20.18 -4.65
CA VAL A 433 -46.48 19.12 -3.76
C VAL A 433 -47.41 17.91 -3.78
N ALA A 434 -48.73 18.13 -3.66
CA ALA A 434 -49.73 17.07 -3.68
C ALA A 434 -49.89 16.35 -5.03
N ALA A 435 -49.34 16.92 -6.11
CA ALA A 435 -49.39 16.36 -7.46
C ALA A 435 -48.18 15.49 -7.80
N MET A 436 -47.07 15.60 -7.05
CA MET A 436 -45.81 14.88 -7.36
C MET A 436 -45.94 13.35 -7.47
N PRO A 437 -46.79 12.64 -6.69
CA PRO A 437 -46.93 11.19 -6.85
C PRO A 437 -47.41 10.77 -8.25
N VAL A 438 -48.09 11.64 -8.99
CA VAL A 438 -48.49 11.38 -10.39
C VAL A 438 -47.27 11.20 -11.29
N GLY A 439 -46.22 12.00 -11.08
CA GLY A 439 -44.96 11.86 -11.83
C GLY A 439 -44.25 10.53 -11.53
N ILE A 440 -44.32 10.08 -10.29
CA ILE A 440 -43.74 8.81 -9.83
C ILE A 440 -44.49 7.63 -10.48
N ALA A 441 -45.83 7.66 -10.48
CA ALA A 441 -46.65 6.66 -11.18
C ALA A 441 -46.38 6.65 -12.70
N PHE A 442 -46.21 7.81 -13.31
CA PHE A 442 -45.87 7.92 -14.74
C PHE A 442 -44.52 7.27 -15.07
N VAL A 443 -43.51 7.43 -14.21
CA VAL A 443 -42.19 6.83 -14.44
C VAL A 443 -42.26 5.30 -14.54
N ILE A 444 -43.14 4.67 -13.76
CA ILE A 444 -43.34 3.22 -13.81
C ILE A 444 -44.27 2.83 -14.95
N THR A 445 -45.46 3.41 -15.03
CA THR A 445 -46.54 2.93 -15.91
C THR A 445 -46.47 3.50 -17.33
N GLY A 446 -45.74 4.59 -17.54
CA GLY A 446 -45.78 5.39 -18.78
C GLY A 446 -47.10 6.14 -18.99
N GLN A 447 -48.08 6.00 -18.10
CA GLN A 447 -49.37 6.66 -18.17
C GLN A 447 -49.35 7.91 -17.28
N GLY A 448 -49.57 9.07 -17.89
CA GLY A 448 -49.61 10.36 -17.21
C GLY A 448 -50.94 11.06 -17.41
N GLY A 449 -51.35 11.83 -16.41
CA GLY A 449 -52.51 12.72 -16.49
C GLY A 449 -52.17 14.05 -15.82
N LYS A 450 -52.82 15.14 -16.27
CA LYS A 450 -52.68 16.43 -15.59
C LYS A 450 -53.49 16.39 -14.29
N PRO A 451 -52.87 16.50 -13.11
CA PRO A 451 -53.61 16.48 -11.86
C PRO A 451 -54.53 17.72 -11.76
N SER A 452 -55.75 17.50 -11.27
CA SER A 452 -56.65 18.59 -10.89
C SER A 452 -56.15 19.32 -9.65
N GLU A 453 -56.35 20.63 -9.60
CA GLU A 453 -56.10 21.45 -8.42
C GLU A 453 -57.32 21.38 -7.48
N ALA A 454 -57.07 21.05 -6.21
CA ALA A 454 -58.08 21.05 -5.15
C ALA A 454 -58.34 22.48 -4.66
N ALA A 455 -59.60 22.80 -4.36
CA ALA A 455 -60.01 24.12 -3.89
C ALA A 455 -59.94 24.24 -2.35
N THR A 456 -60.02 23.11 -1.64
CA THR A 456 -59.93 23.05 -0.17
C THR A 456 -58.82 22.12 0.31
N ILE A 457 -58.38 22.28 1.57
CA ILE A 457 -57.38 21.37 2.18
C ILE A 457 -57.91 19.94 2.27
N SER A 458 -59.20 19.77 2.55
CA SER A 458 -59.80 18.42 2.61
C SER A 458 -59.72 17.72 1.26
N GLU A 459 -60.12 18.40 0.18
CA GLU A 459 -60.03 17.87 -1.19
C GLU A 459 -58.56 17.61 -1.60
N LEU A 460 -57.64 18.47 -1.16
CA LEU A 460 -56.22 18.35 -1.43
C LEU A 460 -55.65 17.06 -0.82
N LEU A 461 -55.95 16.80 0.45
CA LEU A 461 -55.47 15.63 1.18
C LEU A 461 -56.10 14.34 0.62
N GLU A 462 -57.39 14.34 0.31
CA GLU A 462 -58.06 13.19 -0.32
C GLU A 462 -57.46 12.88 -1.70
N ALA A 463 -57.22 13.92 -2.51
CA ALA A 463 -56.56 13.76 -3.81
C ALA A 463 -55.12 13.27 -3.66
N PHE A 464 -54.38 13.77 -2.66
CA PHE A 464 -53.02 13.33 -2.37
C PHE A 464 -52.98 11.84 -1.99
N ASP A 465 -53.81 11.40 -1.05
CA ASP A 465 -53.86 10.01 -0.59
C ASP A 465 -54.17 9.05 -1.74
N LYS A 466 -55.11 9.42 -2.61
CA LYS A 466 -55.43 8.63 -3.81
C LYS A 466 -54.22 8.52 -4.75
N ARG A 467 -53.49 9.61 -4.98
CA ARG A 467 -52.31 9.63 -5.85
C ARG A 467 -51.15 8.83 -5.25
N VAL A 468 -50.96 8.92 -3.93
CA VAL A 468 -49.98 8.11 -3.19
C VAL A 468 -50.29 6.63 -3.32
N ALA A 469 -51.55 6.23 -3.12
CA ALA A 469 -51.97 4.84 -3.26
C ALA A 469 -51.67 4.29 -4.67
N THR A 470 -52.03 5.04 -5.73
CA THR A 470 -51.74 4.64 -7.11
C THR A 470 -50.24 4.54 -7.39
N ALA A 471 -49.44 5.51 -6.96
CA ALA A 471 -48.00 5.50 -7.18
C ALA A 471 -47.30 4.38 -6.41
N ARG A 472 -47.73 4.12 -5.17
CA ARG A 472 -47.23 3.03 -4.33
C ARG A 472 -47.53 1.67 -4.93
N GLU A 473 -48.75 1.46 -5.43
CA GLU A 473 -49.15 0.22 -6.11
C GLU A 473 -48.28 -0.02 -7.34
N ALA A 474 -48.06 1.00 -8.17
CA ALA A 474 -47.19 0.90 -9.33
C ALA A 474 -45.74 0.55 -8.93
N LEU A 475 -45.19 1.19 -7.91
CA LEU A 475 -43.84 0.91 -7.41
C LEU A 475 -43.73 -0.50 -6.83
N ALA A 476 -44.70 -0.95 -6.03
CA ALA A 476 -44.70 -2.29 -5.45
C ALA A 476 -44.79 -3.40 -6.50
N GLY A 477 -45.42 -3.12 -7.65
CA GLY A 477 -45.54 -4.06 -8.77
C GLY A 477 -44.38 -4.02 -9.78
N THR A 478 -43.32 -3.25 -9.55
CA THR A 478 -42.19 -3.10 -10.49
C THR A 478 -41.06 -4.11 -10.22
N SER A 479 -40.04 -4.14 -11.08
CA SER A 479 -38.84 -4.97 -10.93
C SER A 479 -37.55 -4.18 -11.18
N GLU A 480 -36.42 -4.73 -10.75
CA GLU A 480 -35.08 -4.15 -10.99
C GLU A 480 -34.79 -3.92 -12.48
N ASP A 481 -35.09 -4.92 -13.32
CA ASP A 481 -34.91 -4.82 -14.77
C ASP A 481 -35.76 -3.69 -15.37
N HIS A 482 -36.97 -3.50 -14.84
CA HIS A 482 -37.83 -2.41 -15.26
C HIS A 482 -37.24 -1.05 -14.85
N LEU A 483 -36.70 -0.94 -13.63
CA LEU A 483 -36.03 0.27 -13.14
C LEU A 483 -34.76 0.63 -13.95
N ALA A 484 -34.04 -0.38 -14.44
CA ALA A 484 -32.88 -0.21 -15.31
C ALA A 484 -33.26 0.28 -16.73
N GLY A 485 -34.48 -0.03 -17.19
CA GLY A 485 -35.02 0.44 -18.46
C GLY A 485 -35.19 1.97 -18.53
N THR A 486 -35.29 2.52 -19.74
CA THR A 486 -35.36 3.97 -19.96
C THR A 486 -36.77 4.50 -20.20
N ILE A 487 -37.00 5.77 -19.84
CA ILE A 487 -38.22 6.53 -20.09
C ILE A 487 -37.88 7.97 -20.49
N MET A 488 -38.67 8.54 -21.40
CA MET A 488 -38.60 9.97 -21.74
C MET A 488 -39.43 10.77 -20.73
N VAL A 489 -38.77 11.59 -19.90
CA VAL A 489 -39.42 12.37 -18.83
C VAL A 489 -39.87 13.76 -19.30
N SER A 490 -39.25 14.28 -20.36
CA SER A 490 -39.65 15.49 -21.07
C SER A 490 -39.14 15.42 -22.52
N PRO A 491 -39.64 16.26 -23.45
CA PRO A 491 -39.15 16.26 -24.83
C PRO A 491 -37.62 16.38 -24.89
N GLY A 492 -36.97 15.38 -25.51
CA GLY A 492 -35.51 15.33 -25.64
C GLY A 492 -34.73 14.89 -24.39
N VAL A 493 -35.39 14.53 -23.28
CA VAL A 493 -34.73 14.08 -22.04
C VAL A 493 -35.17 12.67 -21.69
N THR A 494 -34.26 11.72 -21.91
CA THR A 494 -34.41 10.31 -21.56
C THR A 494 -33.55 9.96 -20.36
N LYS A 495 -34.09 9.20 -19.41
CA LYS A 495 -33.39 8.71 -18.22
C LYS A 495 -33.70 7.24 -18.00
N THR A 496 -32.90 6.53 -17.22
CA THR A 496 -33.36 5.27 -16.62
C THR A 496 -34.54 5.57 -15.68
N ARG A 497 -35.46 4.62 -15.51
CA ARG A 497 -36.61 4.80 -14.61
C ARG A 497 -36.15 5.03 -13.17
N GLY A 498 -35.14 4.30 -12.70
CA GLY A 498 -34.53 4.55 -11.39
C GLY A 498 -33.98 5.98 -11.23
N ALA A 499 -33.28 6.51 -12.24
CA ALA A 499 -32.78 7.88 -12.19
C ALA A 499 -33.92 8.93 -12.29
N ALA A 500 -34.98 8.63 -13.04
CA ALA A 500 -36.17 9.48 -13.11
C ALA A 500 -36.93 9.51 -11.78
N LEU A 501 -37.09 8.37 -11.09
CA LEU A 501 -37.70 8.29 -9.76
C LEU A 501 -36.94 9.16 -8.76
N LYS A 502 -35.61 8.99 -8.67
CA LYS A 502 -34.77 9.80 -7.78
C LYS A 502 -34.89 11.30 -8.07
N TRP A 503 -35.02 11.66 -9.35
CA TRP A 503 -35.23 13.05 -9.75
C TRP A 503 -36.59 13.60 -9.26
N PHE A 504 -37.69 12.85 -9.41
CA PHE A 504 -39.00 13.25 -8.88
C PHE A 504 -39.03 13.30 -7.34
N MET A 505 -38.38 12.37 -6.65
CA MET A 505 -38.27 12.37 -5.18
C MET A 505 -37.55 13.64 -4.68
N ASN A 506 -36.39 13.95 -5.25
CA ASN A 506 -35.66 15.18 -4.91
C ASN A 506 -36.48 16.45 -5.21
N HIS A 507 -37.26 16.43 -6.29
CA HIS A 507 -38.12 17.54 -6.68
C HIS A 507 -39.26 17.77 -5.67
N LEU A 508 -39.88 16.69 -5.18
CA LEU A 508 -40.84 16.75 -4.08
C LEU A 508 -40.21 17.32 -2.81
N ILE A 509 -39.05 16.79 -2.39
CA ILE A 509 -38.34 17.24 -1.18
C ILE A 509 -38.03 18.73 -1.26
N HIS A 510 -37.54 19.20 -2.42
CA HIS A 510 -37.28 20.60 -2.68
C HIS A 510 -38.52 21.49 -2.49
N HIS A 511 -39.66 21.15 -3.11
CA HIS A 511 -40.87 21.96 -2.98
C HIS A 511 -41.57 21.83 -1.63
N ARG A 512 -41.44 20.70 -0.94
CA ARG A 512 -41.88 20.56 0.46
C ARG A 512 -41.05 21.45 1.39
N GLY A 513 -39.73 21.53 1.17
CA GLY A 513 -38.86 22.49 1.85
C GLY A 513 -39.23 23.94 1.57
N GLN A 514 -39.66 24.25 0.34
CA GLN A 514 -40.21 25.57 0.02
C GLN A 514 -41.52 25.82 0.79
N LEU A 515 -42.40 24.82 0.89
CA LEU A 515 -43.68 24.92 1.59
C LEU A 515 -43.47 25.16 3.09
N SER A 516 -42.49 24.53 3.72
CA SER A 516 -42.21 24.75 5.15
C SER A 516 -41.82 26.20 5.46
N VAL A 517 -41.07 26.86 4.56
CA VAL A 517 -40.76 28.30 4.69
C VAL A 517 -42.03 29.15 4.60
N TYR A 518 -42.98 28.79 3.73
CA TYR A 518 -44.24 29.52 3.62
C TYR A 518 -45.06 29.41 4.90
N LEU A 519 -45.13 28.20 5.48
CA LEU A 519 -45.82 27.97 6.75
C LEU A 519 -45.18 28.78 7.88
N ARG A 520 -43.85 28.79 7.98
CA ARG A 520 -43.12 29.61 8.97
C ARG A 520 -43.41 31.10 8.84
N LEU A 521 -43.47 31.63 7.63
CA LEU A 521 -43.79 33.04 7.38
C LEU A 521 -45.24 33.43 7.72
N LEU A 522 -46.11 32.44 7.86
CA LEU A 522 -47.50 32.60 8.30
C LEU A 522 -47.68 32.24 9.79
N ASP A 523 -46.59 32.11 10.53
CA ASP A 523 -46.58 31.71 11.94
C ASP A 523 -47.25 30.34 12.19
N VAL A 524 -47.21 29.45 11.20
CA VAL A 524 -47.71 28.08 11.30
C VAL A 524 -46.56 27.15 11.67
N GLY A 525 -46.78 26.30 12.67
CA GLY A 525 -45.84 25.28 13.09
C GLY A 525 -45.54 24.28 11.97
N VAL A 526 -44.27 23.90 11.85
CA VAL A 526 -43.80 22.96 10.83
C VAL A 526 -43.53 21.60 11.50
N PRO A 527 -44.09 20.50 10.98
CA PRO A 527 -43.86 19.17 11.54
C PRO A 527 -42.43 18.68 11.28
N GLY A 528 -41.97 17.78 12.13
CA GLY A 528 -40.70 17.06 11.99
C GLY A 528 -40.74 16.10 10.81
N MET A 529 -39.66 16.10 10.01
CA MET A 529 -39.56 15.27 8.80
C MET A 529 -38.47 14.21 8.91
N TYR A 530 -37.25 14.61 9.31
CA TYR A 530 -36.07 13.74 9.44
C TYR A 530 -35.56 13.64 10.89
N GLY A 531 -36.42 14.04 11.83
CA GLY A 531 -36.14 14.30 13.23
C GLY A 531 -37.20 15.26 13.77
N SER A 532 -37.16 15.54 15.08
CA SER A 532 -38.09 16.50 15.69
C SER A 532 -37.92 17.90 15.11
N SER A 533 -39.03 18.63 14.95
CA SER A 533 -38.96 20.06 14.66
C SER A 533 -38.85 20.89 15.94
N ALA A 534 -38.42 22.15 15.81
CA ALA A 534 -38.42 23.09 16.92
C ALA A 534 -39.84 23.40 17.47
N ASP A 535 -40.88 23.10 16.70
CA ASP A 535 -42.28 23.29 17.07
C ASP A 535 -42.88 22.04 17.74
N GLU A 536 -42.21 20.90 17.60
CA GLU A 536 -42.50 19.62 18.25
C GLU A 536 -41.55 19.41 19.44
N LYS A 537 -41.70 20.22 20.50
CA LYS A 537 -40.92 19.99 21.72
C LYS A 537 -41.36 18.70 22.42
N SER A 538 -40.34 17.93 22.84
CA SER A 538 -40.40 16.79 23.78
C SER A 538 -40.89 17.23 25.15
#